data_AF-A0A816GSM8-F1
#
_entry.id   AF-A0A816GSM8-F1
#
_cell.length_a   1.000
_cell.length_b   1.000
_cell.length_c   1.000
_cell.angle_alpha   90.00
_cell.angle_beta   90.00
_cell.angle_gamma   90.00
#
_symmetry.space_group_name_H-M   'P 1'
#
loop_
_entity.id
_entity.type
_entity.pdbx_description
1 polymer ?
#
loop_
_entity_poly.entity_id
_entity_poly.type
_entity_poly.pdbx_seq_one_letter_code
_entity_poly.pdbx_strand_id
1 'polypeptide(L)'
;LLYNYNGWNATDRAKFFQWVTNVYSKASNQIKTNANNWGDWGRLGSILSAHLFDNSSQLQAVVNLIKGDLFHKIAPDGHMPEETRREANGIWYTYFSLAPMTAACWVN
;
A
#
# COMPACT_ATOMS: atom_id res chain seq x y z
N LEU A 1 5.80 -13.95 5.21
CA LEU A 1 6.99 -14.82 5.36
C LEU A 1 7.26 -15.22 6.81
N LEU A 2 7.44 -14.29 7.77
CA LEU A 2 7.77 -14.66 9.17
C LEU A 2 6.57 -14.74 10.13
N TYR A 3 5.34 -14.49 9.66
CA TYR A 3 4.14 -14.43 10.51
C TYR A 3 3.91 -15.70 11.36
N ASN A 4 4.06 -16.87 10.72
CA ASN A 4 3.88 -18.19 11.34
C ASN A 4 5.21 -18.86 11.73
N TYR A 5 6.29 -18.08 11.86
CA TYR A 5 7.58 -18.65 12.25
C TYR A 5 7.56 -19.01 13.75
N ASN A 6 7.75 -20.28 14.08
CA ASN A 6 7.67 -20.76 15.46
C ASN A 6 8.84 -20.32 16.34
N GLY A 7 9.93 -19.81 15.76
CA GLY A 7 11.11 -19.34 16.48
C GLY A 7 11.03 -17.88 16.95
N TRP A 8 9.86 -17.23 16.89
CA TRP A 8 9.71 -15.88 17.46
C TRP A 8 9.87 -15.91 18.97
N ASN A 9 10.70 -15.01 19.50
CA ASN A 9 10.57 -14.60 20.88
C ASN A 9 9.21 -13.90 21.07
N ALA A 10 8.44 -14.32 22.08
CA ALA A 10 7.11 -13.79 22.33
C ALA A 10 7.09 -12.26 22.59
N THR A 11 8.10 -11.74 23.27
CA THR A 11 8.23 -10.31 23.57
C THR A 11 8.51 -9.51 22.30
N ASP A 12 9.40 -9.99 21.44
CA ASP A 12 9.70 -9.31 20.17
C ASP A 12 8.49 -9.38 19.22
N ARG A 13 7.72 -10.47 19.29
CA ARG A 13 6.42 -10.58 18.61
C ARG A 13 5.47 -9.50 19.07
N ALA A 14 5.25 -9.39 20.37
CA ALA A 14 4.39 -8.35 20.90
C ALA A 14 4.83 -6.93 20.46
N LYS A 15 6.14 -6.64 20.54
CA LYS A 15 6.70 -5.33 20.13
C LYS A 15 6.48 -5.04 18.65
N PHE A 16 6.73 -6.02 17.77
CA PHE A 16 6.52 -5.84 16.33
C PHE A 16 5.06 -5.53 16.03
N PHE A 17 4.12 -6.34 16.53
CA PHE A 17 2.69 -6.12 16.28
C PHE A 17 2.22 -4.78 16.88
N GLN A 18 2.71 -4.41 18.07
CA GLN A 18 2.44 -3.10 18.65
C GLN A 18 2.95 -1.96 17.77
N TRP A 19 4.15 -2.09 17.17
CA TRP A 19 4.68 -1.11 16.24
C TRP A 19 3.87 -1.05 14.94
N VAL A 20 3.46 -2.19 14.37
CA VAL A 20 2.63 -2.20 13.15
C VAL A 20 1.31 -1.48 13.40
N THR A 21 0.65 -1.74 14.54
CA THR A 21 -0.60 -1.07 14.91
C THR A 21 -0.41 0.42 15.12
N ASN A 22 0.62 0.83 15.86
CA ASN A 22 0.74 2.20 16.32
C ASN A 22 1.47 3.14 15.37
N VAL A 23 2.29 2.60 14.47
CA VAL A 23 3.16 3.38 13.58
C VAL A 23 2.82 3.07 12.13
N TYR A 24 3.10 1.85 11.67
CA TYR A 24 3.02 1.51 10.25
C TYR A 24 1.61 1.67 9.70
N SER A 25 0.61 1.03 10.32
CA SER A 25 -0.76 1.09 9.85
C SER A 25 -1.32 2.52 9.90
N LYS A 26 -0.92 3.33 10.87
CA LYS A 26 -1.35 4.73 10.95
C LYS A 26 -0.75 5.55 9.82
N ALA A 27 0.55 5.47 9.60
CA ALA A 27 1.25 6.19 8.54
C ALA A 27 0.70 5.82 7.15
N SER A 28 0.53 4.53 6.87
CA SER A 28 -0.03 4.07 5.59
C SER A 28 -1.47 4.54 5.39
N ASN A 29 -2.30 4.46 6.44
CA ASN A 29 -3.70 4.91 6.38
C ASN A 29 -3.84 6.42 6.18
N GLN A 30 -2.89 7.23 6.65
CA GLN A 30 -2.91 8.68 6.50
C GLN A 30 -2.68 9.13 5.05
N ILE A 31 -1.92 8.37 4.26
CA ILE A 31 -1.52 8.79 2.91
C ILE A 31 -2.25 8.05 1.78
N LYS A 32 -2.99 6.97 2.07
CA LYS A 32 -3.62 6.09 1.06
C LYS A 32 -4.62 6.77 0.10
N THR A 33 -5.12 7.95 0.46
CA THR A 33 -6.06 8.72 -0.37
C THR A 33 -5.38 9.73 -1.28
N ASN A 34 -4.04 9.87 -1.22
CA ASN A 34 -3.30 10.69 -2.16
C ASN A 34 -3.42 10.11 -3.59
N ALA A 35 -3.47 10.99 -4.59
CA ALA A 35 -3.64 10.57 -6.00
C ALA A 35 -2.32 10.08 -6.66
N ASN A 36 -1.17 10.45 -6.11
CA ASN A 36 0.15 10.12 -6.65
C ASN A 36 0.75 8.86 -6.02
N ASN A 37 2.02 8.56 -6.31
CA ASN A 37 2.77 7.43 -5.79
C ASN A 37 2.74 7.26 -4.26
N TRP A 38 2.60 8.33 -3.48
CA TRP A 38 2.45 8.23 -2.02
C TRP A 38 1.16 7.49 -1.65
N GLY A 39 0.09 7.73 -2.41
CA GLY A 39 -1.18 7.03 -2.24
C GLY A 39 -1.03 5.54 -2.44
N ASP A 40 -0.28 5.13 -3.46
CA ASP A 40 -0.09 3.71 -3.78
C ASP A 40 0.70 2.99 -2.68
N TRP A 41 1.77 3.62 -2.20
CA TRP A 41 2.50 3.11 -1.04
C TRP A 41 1.64 3.07 0.23
N GLY A 42 0.78 4.07 0.43
CA GLY A 42 -0.22 4.06 1.48
C GLY A 42 -1.17 2.88 1.37
N ARG A 43 -1.72 2.63 0.19
CA ARG A 43 -2.65 1.50 -0.07
C ARG A 43 -1.97 0.16 0.12
N LEU A 44 -0.75 -0.03 -0.38
CA LEU A 44 0.02 -1.26 -0.14
C LEU A 44 0.25 -1.47 1.35
N GLY A 45 0.69 -0.44 2.09
CA GLY A 45 0.90 -0.59 3.52
C GLY A 45 -0.39 -0.87 4.30
N SER A 46 -1.49 -0.24 3.91
CA SER A 46 -2.81 -0.46 4.50
C SER A 46 -3.37 -1.86 4.21
N ILE A 47 -3.17 -2.42 3.00
CA ILE A 47 -3.64 -3.77 2.68
C ILE A 47 -2.79 -4.83 3.39
N LEU A 48 -1.47 -4.62 3.48
CA LEU A 48 -0.57 -5.52 4.21
C LEU A 48 -0.86 -5.53 5.72
N SER A 49 -1.11 -4.37 6.32
CA SER A 49 -1.49 -4.32 7.74
C SER A 49 -2.86 -4.94 7.97
N ALA A 50 -3.84 -4.68 7.08
CA ALA A 50 -5.15 -5.31 7.18
C ALA A 50 -5.08 -6.83 7.10
N HIS A 51 -4.30 -7.38 6.15
CA HIS A 51 -4.06 -8.81 6.03
C HIS A 51 -3.36 -9.39 7.27
N LEU A 52 -2.32 -8.73 7.78
CA LEU A 52 -1.58 -9.18 8.97
C LEU A 52 -2.49 -9.33 10.22
N PHE A 53 -3.53 -8.51 10.32
CA PHE A 53 -4.48 -8.51 11.46
C PHE A 53 -5.81 -9.17 11.14
N ASP A 54 -5.92 -9.91 10.02
CA ASP A 54 -7.16 -10.54 9.55
C ASP A 54 -8.36 -9.57 9.49
N ASN A 55 -8.10 -8.28 9.20
CA ASN A 55 -9.11 -7.24 9.14
C ASN A 55 -9.73 -7.15 7.75
N SER A 56 -10.66 -8.07 7.46
CA SER A 56 -11.33 -8.19 6.16
C SER A 56 -12.07 -6.92 5.73
N SER A 57 -12.66 -6.17 6.67
CA SER A 57 -13.37 -4.92 6.35
C SER A 57 -12.43 -3.82 5.84
N GLN A 58 -11.28 -3.65 6.50
CA GLN A 58 -10.25 -2.71 6.06
C GLN A 58 -9.63 -3.16 4.74
N LEU A 59 -9.37 -4.46 4.57
CA LEU A 59 -8.83 -5.02 3.33
C LEU A 59 -9.76 -4.71 2.16
N GLN A 60 -11.07 -4.99 2.30
CA GLN A 60 -12.07 -4.70 1.27
C GLN A 60 -12.17 -3.20 0.97
N ALA A 61 -12.10 -2.33 2.00
CA ALA A 61 -12.13 -0.89 1.81
C ALA A 61 -10.93 -0.40 0.99
N VAL A 62 -9.73 -0.92 1.23
CA VAL A 62 -8.53 -0.56 0.47
C VAL A 62 -8.59 -1.12 -0.95
N VAL A 63 -9.07 -2.35 -1.14
CA VAL A 63 -9.29 -2.93 -2.48
C VAL A 63 -10.26 -2.08 -3.30
N ASN A 64 -11.37 -1.63 -2.69
CA ASN A 64 -12.32 -0.75 -3.36
C ASN A 64 -11.70 0.60 -3.73
N LEU A 65 -10.85 1.16 -2.84
CA LEU A 65 -10.12 2.39 -3.12
C LEU A 65 -9.16 2.23 -4.30
N ILE A 66 -8.39 1.13 -4.36
CA ILE A 66 -7.48 0.84 -5.49
C ILE A 66 -8.28 0.72 -6.79
N LYS A 67 -9.37 -0.06 -6.79
CA LYS A 67 -10.21 -0.26 -7.99
C LYS A 67 -10.86 1.03 -8.47
N GLY A 68 -11.33 1.86 -7.54
CA GLY A 68 -11.95 3.14 -7.86
C GLY A 68 -10.96 4.15 -8.42
N ASP A 69 -9.71 4.15 -7.94
CA ASP A 69 -8.70 5.12 -8.35
C ASP A 69 -7.95 4.73 -9.64
N LEU A 70 -7.90 3.44 -9.97
CA LEU A 70 -7.06 2.91 -11.06
C LEU A 70 -7.26 3.66 -12.39
N PHE A 71 -8.51 3.91 -12.77
CA PHE A 71 -8.87 4.57 -14.04
C PHE A 71 -8.78 6.11 -14.00
N HIS A 72 -8.62 6.69 -12.81
CA HIS A 72 -8.26 8.11 -12.66
C HIS A 72 -6.74 8.29 -12.71
N LYS A 73 -6.01 7.28 -12.26
CA LYS A 73 -4.55 7.30 -12.13
C LYS A 73 -3.82 6.97 -13.42
N ILE A 74 -4.36 6.04 -14.21
CA ILE A 74 -3.81 5.64 -15.51
C ILE A 74 -4.75 6.18 -16.58
N ALA A 75 -4.27 7.16 -17.35
CA ALA A 75 -5.02 7.76 -18.44
C ALA A 75 -5.24 6.75 -19.59
N PRO A 76 -6.17 7.02 -20.54
CA PRO A 76 -6.48 6.09 -21.62
C PRO A 76 -5.31 5.67 -22.52
N ASP A 77 -4.27 6.50 -22.63
CA ASP A 77 -3.03 6.24 -23.37
C ASP A 77 -1.94 5.57 -22.49
N GLY A 78 -2.28 5.20 -21.25
CA GLY A 78 -1.42 4.47 -20.32
C GLY A 78 -0.48 5.33 -19.48
N HIS A 79 -0.44 6.65 -19.69
CA HIS A 79 0.40 7.50 -18.83
C HIS A 79 -0.24 7.74 -17.46
N MET A 80 0.59 8.09 -16.47
CA MET A 80 0.16 8.38 -15.11
C MET A 80 0.29 9.89 -14.83
N PRO A 81 -0.77 10.71 -14.97
CA PRO A 81 -0.67 12.18 -15.01
C PRO A 81 0.03 12.79 -13.79
N GLU A 82 -0.23 12.26 -12.60
CA GLU A 82 0.38 12.71 -11.35
C GLU A 82 1.88 12.45 -11.25
N GLU A 83 2.38 11.46 -12.01
CA GLU A 83 3.79 11.11 -12.07
C GLU A 83 4.49 11.78 -13.26
N THR A 84 3.87 11.80 -14.45
CA THR A 84 4.47 12.40 -15.65
C THR A 84 4.69 13.91 -15.53
N ARG A 85 3.86 14.61 -14.73
CA ARG A 85 4.09 16.04 -14.40
C ARG A 85 5.38 16.32 -13.62
N ARG A 86 6.15 15.29 -13.23
CA ARG A 86 7.49 15.40 -12.64
C ARG A 86 8.61 15.54 -13.68
N GLU A 87 8.24 15.75 -14.95
CA GLU A 87 9.14 16.06 -16.07
C GLU A 87 10.25 15.01 -16.22
N ALA A 88 11.52 15.41 -16.08
CA ALA A 88 12.67 14.52 -16.18
C ALA A 88 12.60 13.31 -15.23
N ASN A 89 11.86 13.43 -14.12
CA ASN A 89 11.67 12.36 -13.15
C ASN A 89 10.39 11.54 -13.39
N GLY A 90 9.57 11.88 -14.39
CA GLY A 90 8.24 11.28 -14.57
C GLY A 90 8.27 9.78 -14.83
N ILE A 91 9.25 9.30 -15.61
CA ILE A 91 9.43 7.86 -15.84
C ILE A 91 9.80 7.11 -14.56
N TRP A 92 10.66 7.71 -13.72
CA TRP A 92 11.06 7.15 -12.45
C TRP A 92 9.87 7.04 -11.51
N TYR A 93 9.07 8.10 -11.39
CA TYR A 93 7.88 8.11 -10.53
C TYR A 93 6.77 7.17 -11.03
N THR A 94 6.63 7.03 -12.35
CA THR A 94 5.72 6.05 -12.96
C THR A 94 6.11 4.63 -12.54
N TYR A 95 7.37 4.25 -12.73
CA TYR A 95 7.89 2.95 -12.28
C TYR A 95 7.73 2.77 -10.75
N PHE A 96 8.04 3.81 -9.98
CA PHE A 96 7.96 3.81 -8.52
C PHE A 96 6.53 3.62 -8.00
N SER A 97 5.52 4.11 -8.74
CA SER A 97 4.09 3.95 -8.43
C SER A 97 3.57 2.56 -8.83
N LEU A 98 4.04 1.99 -9.95
CA LEU A 98 3.62 0.66 -10.40
C LEU A 98 4.03 -0.46 -9.42
N ALA A 99 5.16 -0.32 -8.73
CA ALA A 99 5.63 -1.30 -7.75
C ALA A 99 4.61 -1.59 -6.62
N PRO A 100 4.12 -0.59 -5.86
CA PRO A 100 3.11 -0.84 -4.82
C PRO A 100 1.74 -1.21 -5.38
N MET A 101 1.35 -0.68 -6.55
CA MET A 101 0.08 -1.03 -7.20
C MET A 101 0.01 -2.51 -7.55
N THR A 102 1.05 -3.03 -8.21
CA THR A 102 1.11 -4.44 -8.60
C THR A 102 1.28 -5.35 -7.39
N ALA A 103 2.11 -4.97 -6.41
CA ALA A 103 2.26 -5.73 -5.16
C ALA A 103 0.94 -5.87 -4.39
N ALA A 104 0.10 -4.83 -4.36
CA ALA A 104 -1.19 -4.87 -3.69
C ALA A 104 -2.15 -5.90 -4.31
N CYS A 105 -2.03 -6.21 -5.61
CA CYS A 105 -2.85 -7.22 -6.29
C CYS A 105 -2.56 -8.65 -5.81
N TRP A 106 -1.44 -8.89 -5.14
CA TRP A 106 -1.05 -10.20 -4.63
C TRP A 106 -1.41 -10.43 -3.15
N VAL A 107 -1.97 -9.41 -2.48
CA VAL A 107 -2.39 -9.53 -1.07
C VAL A 107 -3.83 -10.01 -1.02
N ASN A 108 -4.08 -11.14 -0.35
CA ASN A 108 -5.34 -11.86 -0.33
C ASN A 108 -5.91 -12.10 1.07
#